data_AF-A0A916EEW7-F1
#
_entry.id   AF-A0A916EEW7-F1
#
_cell.length_a   1.000
_cell.length_b   1.000
_cell.length_c   1.000
_cell.angle_alpha   90.00
_cell.angle_beta   90.00
_cell.angle_gamma   90.00
#
_symmetry.space_group_name_H-M   'P 1'
#
loop_
_entity.id
_entity.type
_entity.pdbx_description
1 polymer ?
#
loop_
_entity_poly.entity_id
_entity_poly.type
_entity_poly.pdbx_seq_one_letter_code
_entity_poly.pdbx_strand_id
1 'polypeptide(L)'
;MVAIIPLNTIEFGRLSITGLKYLLSYTYENEVTFATPEYEVFRCSVILAAKQVSNYAYNIFTERLPPLKQIRNSVQVKNEFIINKQIAKKLKPLIKFIDFRRINAQIISDIIEPLNIIPIEIIQSAYRNIAISSDSNLSNTRGKSINESDYVWDMSACGSNLVIKDDGKIVLAGKRHYRHKHKHRSVRGKMLLENKGIFEWDVIIEENCDSAWVGVCSSENFNYDRSAGKQSTGWVLSSDGHCRNYRVLIKNYCTNFGDGTIVTVHLDMNRRTCAFTVNGKRYRKVLEWNNLPSKLYPVVSIRHPGRCRIQPHLSTNDAF
;
A
#
# COMPACT_ATOMS: atom_id res chain seq x y z
N MET A 1 4.64 10.04 7.00
CA MET A 1 4.74 9.06 5.90
C MET A 1 6.21 8.72 5.79
N VAL A 2 6.67 7.69 6.49
CA VAL A 2 8.11 7.44 6.65
C VAL A 2 8.49 6.29 5.73
N ALA A 3 9.05 6.69 4.58
CA ALA A 3 9.65 5.90 3.50
C ALA A 3 8.70 5.18 2.52
N ILE A 4 8.14 5.97 1.60
CA ILE A 4 7.64 5.49 0.31
C ILE A 4 8.82 5.15 -0.64
N ILE A 5 9.97 5.76 -0.42
CA ILE A 5 11.21 5.50 -1.16
C ILE A 5 11.87 4.23 -0.59
N PRO A 6 12.09 3.19 -1.40
CA PRO A 6 12.78 1.98 -0.98
C PRO A 6 14.22 2.27 -0.52
N LEU A 7 14.68 1.64 0.57
CA LEU A 7 16.03 1.84 1.10
C LEU A 7 17.14 1.53 0.09
N ASN A 8 16.90 0.62 -0.84
CA ASN A 8 17.87 0.22 -1.85
C ASN A 8 18.13 1.30 -2.92
N THR A 9 17.35 2.39 -2.95
CA THR A 9 17.64 3.55 -3.81
C THR A 9 18.57 4.56 -3.13
N ILE A 10 18.87 4.41 -1.84
CA ILE A 10 19.77 5.29 -1.10
C ILE A 10 21.19 4.75 -1.26
N GLU A 11 22.10 5.57 -1.78
CA GLU A 11 23.52 5.21 -1.87
C GLU A 11 24.10 4.85 -0.50
N PHE A 12 24.86 3.75 -0.46
CA PHE A 12 25.54 3.31 0.75
C PHE A 12 26.51 4.40 1.24
N GLY A 13 26.34 4.81 2.50
CA GLY A 13 27.12 5.90 3.11
C GLY A 13 26.33 7.19 3.34
N ARG A 14 25.19 7.41 2.66
CA ARG A 14 24.31 8.55 2.96
C ARG A 14 23.48 8.36 4.22
N LEU A 15 23.23 7.10 4.61
CA LEU A 15 22.50 6.75 5.82
C LEU A 15 23.45 6.09 6.83
N SER A 16 23.64 6.73 7.99
CA SER A 16 24.42 6.15 9.09
C SER A 16 23.67 4.98 9.74
N ILE A 17 24.38 4.08 10.45
CA ILE A 17 23.74 3.00 11.23
C ILE A 17 22.75 3.59 12.25
N THR A 18 23.07 4.72 12.88
CA THR A 18 22.15 5.40 13.81
C THR A 18 20.92 5.93 13.09
N GLY A 19 21.08 6.52 11.90
CA GLY A 19 19.96 6.99 11.08
C GLY A 19 19.06 5.84 10.62
N LEU A 20 19.65 4.74 10.15
CA LEU A 20 18.90 3.54 9.80
C LEU A 20 18.18 2.95 11.01
N LYS A 21 18.84 2.86 12.17
CA LYS A 21 18.21 2.40 13.41
C LYS A 21 16.98 3.24 13.77
N TYR A 22 17.09 4.56 13.68
CA TYR A 22 15.98 5.47 13.96
C TYR A 22 14.81 5.22 12.98
N LEU A 23 15.11 5.14 11.68
CA LEU A 23 14.11 4.83 10.64
C LEU A 23 13.42 3.49 10.87
N LEU A 24 14.19 2.43 11.14
CA LEU A 24 13.64 1.09 11.36
C LEU A 24 12.84 1.01 12.65
N SER A 25 13.25 1.71 13.72
CA SER A 25 12.48 1.76 14.96
C SER A 25 11.09 2.39 14.76
N TYR A 26 10.97 3.36 13.86
CA TYR A 26 9.69 3.98 13.54
C TYR A 26 8.80 3.10 12.64
N THR A 27 9.37 2.17 11.87
CA THR A 27 8.61 1.34 10.91
C THR A 27 8.35 -0.09 11.41
N TYR A 28 9.09 -0.57 12.41
CA TYR A 28 8.99 -1.94 12.90
C TYR A 28 7.74 -2.22 13.75
N GLU A 29 7.35 -1.29 14.62
CA GLU A 29 6.22 -1.47 15.55
C GLU A 29 4.94 -0.75 15.11
N ASN A 30 5.03 0.09 14.08
CA ASN A 30 3.90 0.85 13.58
C ASN A 30 3.32 0.17 12.34
N GLU A 31 1.99 0.24 12.15
CA GLU A 31 1.30 -0.18 10.91
C GLU A 31 1.65 0.72 9.69
N VAL A 32 2.77 1.44 9.77
CA VAL A 32 3.29 2.32 8.72
C VAL A 32 3.84 1.44 7.61
N THR A 33 3.33 1.65 6.40
CA THR A 33 3.83 1.00 5.20
C THR A 33 5.30 1.33 4.99
N PHE A 34 6.10 0.31 4.72
CA PHE A 34 7.50 0.46 4.38
C PHE A 34 7.75 -0.23 3.05
N ALA A 35 8.04 0.56 2.01
CA ALA A 35 8.14 0.05 0.64
C ALA A 35 9.31 -0.93 0.41
N THR A 36 10.21 -1.06 1.39
CA THR A 36 11.41 -1.90 1.28
C THR A 36 11.11 -3.34 1.72
N PRO A 37 11.34 -4.35 0.87
CA PRO A 37 11.27 -5.74 1.28
C PRO A 37 12.23 -6.05 2.42
N GLU A 38 11.84 -6.93 3.32
CA GLU A 38 12.55 -7.23 4.56
C GLU A 38 13.95 -7.80 4.32
N TYR A 39 14.14 -8.54 3.22
CA TYR A 39 15.46 -8.92 2.74
C TYR A 39 16.33 -7.72 2.37
N GLU A 40 15.79 -6.71 1.69
CA GLU A 40 16.53 -5.50 1.33
C GLU A 40 16.86 -4.66 2.57
N VAL A 41 16.01 -4.68 3.60
CA VAL A 41 16.32 -4.09 4.91
C VAL A 41 17.52 -4.80 5.55
N PHE A 42 17.51 -6.13 5.57
CA PHE A 42 18.62 -6.93 6.05
C PHE A 42 19.91 -6.65 5.26
N ARG A 43 19.84 -6.73 3.93
CA ARG A 43 20.96 -6.45 3.03
C ARG A 43 21.57 -5.07 3.28
N CYS A 44 20.76 -4.02 3.32
CA CYS A 44 21.27 -2.67 3.60
C CYS A 44 21.91 -2.57 4.98
N SER A 45 21.32 -3.20 5.99
CA SER A 45 21.86 -3.22 7.35
C SER A 45 23.24 -3.90 7.40
N VAL A 46 23.41 -5.02 6.71
CA VAL A 46 24.69 -5.75 6.65
C VAL A 46 25.74 -4.99 5.85
N ILE A 47 25.39 -4.43 4.69
CA ILE A 47 26.34 -3.67 3.86
C ILE A 47 26.86 -2.43 4.61
N LEU A 48 25.99 -1.72 5.36
CA LEU A 48 26.41 -0.61 6.21
C LEU A 48 27.32 -1.06 7.37
N ALA A 49 26.99 -2.19 8.01
CA ALA A 49 27.84 -2.77 9.05
C ALA A 49 29.22 -3.19 8.50
N ALA A 50 29.25 -3.81 7.32
CA ALA A 50 30.47 -4.21 6.63
C ALA A 50 31.34 -3.00 6.24
N LYS A 51 30.72 -1.92 5.74
CA LYS A 51 31.42 -0.67 5.43
C LYS A 51 32.11 -0.05 6.65
N GLN A 52 31.54 -0.18 7.84
CA GLN A 52 32.19 0.26 9.08
C GLN A 52 33.33 -0.64 9.54
N VAL A 53 33.39 -1.89 9.07
CA VAL A 53 34.48 -2.82 9.37
C VAL A 53 35.67 -2.55 8.44
N SER A 54 35.45 -2.58 7.13
CA SER A 54 36.48 -2.23 6.13
C SER A 54 35.89 -2.13 4.71
N ASN A 55 36.64 -1.52 3.78
CA ASN A 55 36.30 -1.54 2.36
C ASN A 55 36.30 -2.97 1.78
N TYR A 56 37.21 -3.83 2.27
CA TYR A 56 37.26 -5.24 1.88
C TYR A 56 35.99 -5.98 2.31
N ALA A 57 35.55 -5.81 3.57
CA ALA A 57 34.30 -6.38 4.06
C ALA A 57 33.09 -5.88 3.27
N TYR A 58 33.05 -4.58 2.95
CA TYR A 58 32.00 -4.00 2.10
C TYR A 58 31.91 -4.67 0.73
N ASN A 59 33.03 -4.87 0.04
CA ASN A 59 33.04 -5.52 -1.28
C ASN A 59 32.54 -6.96 -1.19
N ILE A 60 33.07 -7.75 -0.26
CA ILE A 60 32.66 -9.15 -0.03
C ILE A 60 31.16 -9.26 0.24
N PHE A 61 30.63 -8.46 1.16
CA PHE A 61 29.22 -8.56 1.53
C PHE A 61 28.27 -7.97 0.49
N THR A 62 28.73 -7.07 -0.37
CA THR A 62 27.95 -6.61 -1.52
C THR A 62 27.78 -7.71 -2.56
N GLU A 63 28.81 -8.56 -2.75
CA GLU A 63 28.73 -9.74 -3.63
C GLU A 63 27.90 -10.86 -3.03
N ARG A 64 28.08 -11.16 -1.73
CA ARG A 64 27.35 -12.24 -1.04
C ARG A 64 25.87 -11.93 -0.81
N LEU A 65 25.51 -10.66 -0.75
CA LEU A 65 24.13 -10.20 -0.61
C LEU A 65 23.73 -9.42 -1.86
N PRO A 66 23.43 -10.11 -2.97
CA PRO A 66 22.96 -9.43 -4.17
C PRO A 66 21.59 -8.78 -3.91
N PRO A 67 21.22 -7.72 -4.65
CA PRO A 67 19.87 -7.17 -4.63
C PRO A 67 18.81 -8.27 -4.86
N LEU A 68 17.61 -8.10 -4.29
CA LEU A 68 16.53 -9.10 -4.35
C LEU A 68 16.21 -9.53 -5.79
N LYS A 69 16.29 -8.59 -6.74
CA LYS A 69 16.08 -8.83 -8.18
C LYS A 69 17.14 -9.74 -8.83
N GLN A 70 18.30 -9.90 -8.21
CA GLN A 70 19.47 -10.61 -8.75
C GLN A 70 19.80 -11.91 -8.00
N ILE A 71 19.03 -12.28 -6.97
CA ILE A 71 19.29 -13.45 -6.10
C ILE A 71 19.41 -14.77 -6.88
N ARG A 72 18.72 -14.93 -8.02
CA ARG A 72 18.76 -16.17 -8.81
C ARG A 72 20.15 -16.55 -9.36
N ASN A 73 21.13 -15.64 -9.29
CA ASN A 73 22.46 -15.81 -9.88
C ASN A 73 23.60 -15.79 -8.83
N SER A 74 23.31 -15.97 -7.54
CA SER A 74 24.35 -15.86 -6.50
C SER A 74 25.25 -17.09 -6.44
N VAL A 75 26.56 -16.86 -6.26
CA VAL A 75 27.57 -17.91 -6.08
C VAL A 75 28.00 -17.94 -4.62
N GLN A 76 28.14 -19.13 -4.03
CA GLN A 76 28.61 -19.28 -2.66
C GLN A 76 30.12 -18.95 -2.57
N VAL A 77 30.45 -17.91 -1.79
CA VAL A 77 31.83 -17.47 -1.52
C VAL A 77 32.28 -18.00 -0.16
N LYS A 78 33.52 -18.49 -0.07
CA LYS A 78 34.14 -19.13 1.10
C LYS A 78 34.08 -18.25 2.37
N ASN A 79 33.63 -18.79 3.50
CA ASN A 79 33.42 -18.03 4.73
C ASN A 79 34.72 -17.54 5.41
N GLU A 80 34.80 -16.23 5.71
CA GLU A 80 35.88 -15.62 6.50
C GLU A 80 35.38 -15.29 7.92
N PHE A 81 35.67 -16.18 8.86
CA PHE A 81 35.09 -16.16 10.21
C PHE A 81 35.36 -14.86 11.00
N ILE A 82 36.53 -14.25 10.83
CA ILE A 82 36.93 -13.04 11.58
C ILE A 82 36.08 -11.83 11.17
N ILE A 83 35.90 -11.62 9.86
CA ILE A 83 35.12 -10.50 9.33
C ILE A 83 33.65 -10.63 9.75
N ASN A 84 33.10 -11.85 9.66
CA ASN A 84 31.70 -12.12 10.02
C ASN A 84 31.41 -11.77 11.49
N LYS A 85 32.33 -12.08 12.42
CA LYS A 85 32.19 -11.74 13.85
C LYS A 85 32.17 -10.23 14.10
N GLN A 86 33.01 -9.47 13.39
CA GLN A 86 33.04 -8.01 13.49
C GLN A 86 31.75 -7.39 12.94
N ILE A 87 31.25 -7.90 11.82
CA ILE A 87 29.97 -7.47 11.23
C ILE A 87 28.81 -7.78 12.17
N ALA A 88 28.73 -8.99 12.73
CA ALA A 88 27.69 -9.37 13.68
C ALA A 88 27.62 -8.41 14.88
N LYS A 89 28.78 -7.98 15.41
CA LYS A 89 28.86 -6.98 16.50
C LYS A 89 28.28 -5.63 16.09
N LYS A 90 28.58 -5.17 14.86
CA LYS A 90 28.07 -3.90 14.30
C LYS A 90 26.59 -3.96 13.93
N LEU A 91 26.11 -5.14 13.53
CA LEU A 91 24.74 -5.39 13.10
C LEU A 91 23.76 -5.53 14.28
N LYS A 92 24.23 -6.03 15.44
CA LYS A 92 23.45 -6.25 16.67
C LYS A 92 22.39 -5.16 17.00
N PRO A 93 22.67 -3.83 16.94
CA PRO A 93 21.67 -2.81 17.23
C PRO A 93 20.51 -2.72 16.23
N LEU A 94 20.66 -3.29 15.02
CA LEU A 94 19.67 -3.26 13.94
C LEU A 94 18.84 -4.55 13.86
N ILE A 95 19.43 -5.71 14.23
CA ILE A 95 18.81 -7.05 14.06
C ILE A 95 17.39 -7.11 14.62
N LYS A 96 17.17 -6.53 15.81
CA LYS A 96 15.86 -6.56 16.48
C LYS A 96 14.74 -5.84 15.72
N PHE A 97 15.10 -5.03 14.72
CA PHE A 97 14.16 -4.32 13.87
C PHE A 97 14.02 -4.98 12.49
N ILE A 98 14.52 -6.20 12.30
CA ILE A 98 14.40 -6.97 11.06
C ILE A 98 13.50 -8.17 11.35
N ASP A 99 12.40 -8.28 10.61
CA ASP A 99 11.43 -9.37 10.74
C ASP A 99 11.77 -10.53 9.79
N PHE A 100 12.69 -11.40 10.21
CA PHE A 100 13.12 -12.54 9.41
C PHE A 100 11.97 -13.49 8.99
N ARG A 101 10.81 -13.44 9.67
CA ARG A 101 9.62 -14.22 9.30
C ARG A 101 9.01 -13.78 7.95
N ARG A 102 9.34 -12.58 7.47
CA ARG A 102 8.90 -12.03 6.17
C ARG A 102 9.89 -12.27 5.03
N ILE A 103 11.01 -12.92 5.30
CA ILE A 103 12.02 -13.27 4.29
C ILE A 103 11.72 -14.68 3.78
N ASN A 104 11.81 -14.88 2.46
CA ASN A 104 11.57 -16.18 1.84
C ASN A 104 12.52 -17.25 2.43
N ALA A 105 11.99 -18.43 2.77
CA ALA A 105 12.75 -19.52 3.40
C ALA A 105 14.00 -19.94 2.62
N GLN A 106 13.92 -19.93 1.28
CA GLN A 106 15.04 -20.25 0.40
C GLN A 106 16.14 -19.20 0.52
N ILE A 107 15.79 -17.91 0.59
CA ILE A 107 16.76 -16.83 0.84
C ILE A 107 17.41 -16.99 2.22
N ILE A 108 16.64 -17.37 3.23
CA ILE A 108 17.19 -17.61 4.57
C ILE A 108 18.22 -18.75 4.50
N SER A 109 17.88 -19.86 3.83
CA SER A 109 18.71 -21.08 3.80
C SER A 109 19.96 -20.93 2.95
N ASP A 110 19.82 -20.36 1.76
CA ASP A 110 20.90 -20.31 0.79
C ASP A 110 21.86 -19.14 1.03
N ILE A 111 21.36 -18.06 1.64
CA ILE A 111 22.09 -16.79 1.73
C ILE A 111 22.30 -16.36 3.19
N ILE A 112 21.26 -16.24 4.00
CA ILE A 112 21.37 -15.59 5.32
C ILE A 112 22.06 -16.49 6.34
N GLU A 113 21.58 -17.72 6.48
CA GLU A 113 22.10 -18.69 7.45
C GLU A 113 23.59 -19.01 7.23
N PRO A 114 24.07 -19.26 6.00
CA PRO A 114 25.49 -19.55 5.75
C PRO A 114 26.45 -18.42 6.11
N LEU A 115 25.98 -17.16 6.20
CA LEU A 115 26.83 -16.04 6.61
C LEU A 115 27.24 -16.12 8.08
N ASN A 116 26.48 -16.83 8.92
CA ASN A 116 26.77 -16.96 10.35
C ASN A 116 26.98 -15.60 11.07
N ILE A 117 26.19 -14.59 10.69
CA ILE A 117 26.19 -13.24 11.30
C ILE A 117 24.92 -12.96 12.10
N ILE A 118 23.92 -13.85 12.03
CA ILE A 118 22.64 -13.77 12.73
C ILE A 118 22.60 -14.88 13.79
N PRO A 119 22.15 -14.58 15.04
CA PRO A 119 21.94 -15.59 16.06
C PRO A 119 21.03 -16.73 15.57
N ILE A 120 21.43 -17.96 15.87
CA ILE A 120 20.74 -19.17 15.38
C ILE A 120 19.28 -19.23 15.85
N GLU A 121 18.98 -18.67 17.03
CA GLU A 121 17.63 -18.63 17.59
C GLU A 121 16.67 -17.81 16.72
N ILE A 122 17.16 -16.74 16.09
CA ILE A 122 16.37 -15.90 15.17
C ILE A 122 16.06 -16.68 13.89
N ILE A 123 17.07 -17.36 13.32
CA ILE A 123 16.91 -18.18 12.12
C ILE A 123 15.92 -19.33 12.38
N GLN A 124 16.09 -20.07 13.47
CA GLN A 124 15.18 -21.14 13.87
C GLN A 124 13.75 -20.62 14.10
N SER A 125 13.60 -19.45 14.74
CA SER A 125 12.28 -18.85 14.94
C SER A 125 11.62 -18.50 13.61
N ALA A 126 12.37 -18.02 12.61
CA ALA A 126 11.85 -17.71 11.29
C ALA A 126 11.35 -18.98 10.59
N TYR A 127 12.17 -20.05 10.56
CA TYR A 127 11.76 -21.33 9.99
C TYR A 127 10.54 -21.94 10.67
N ARG A 128 10.50 -21.95 12.01
CA ARG A 128 9.34 -22.45 12.77
C ARG A 128 8.08 -21.68 12.42
N ASN A 129 8.16 -20.34 12.35
CA ASN A 129 7.02 -19.53 11.92
C ASN A 129 6.58 -19.89 10.50
N ILE A 130 7.50 -19.98 9.54
CA ILE A 130 7.18 -20.33 8.14
C ILE A 130 6.50 -21.71 8.06
N ALA A 131 6.99 -22.71 8.81
CA ALA A 131 6.41 -24.05 8.83
C ALA A 131 5.00 -24.10 9.44
N ILE A 132 4.76 -23.32 10.51
CA ILE A 132 3.45 -23.25 11.19
C ILE A 132 2.42 -22.45 10.37
N SER A 133 2.89 -21.48 9.60
CA SER A 133 2.07 -20.44 8.96
C SER A 133 1.77 -20.69 7.48
N SER A 134 1.74 -21.95 7.04
CA SER A 134 1.61 -22.38 5.63
C SER A 134 0.41 -21.77 4.85
N ASP A 135 -0.56 -21.16 5.53
CA ASP A 135 -1.68 -20.41 4.93
C ASP A 135 -1.59 -18.87 5.02
N SER A 136 -0.67 -18.29 5.80
CA SER A 136 -0.49 -16.84 5.91
C SER A 136 0.74 -16.37 5.15
N ASN A 137 0.56 -16.06 3.87
CA ASN A 137 1.54 -15.36 3.04
C ASN A 137 1.79 -13.95 3.59
N LEU A 138 2.63 -13.82 4.62
CA LEU A 138 3.12 -12.53 5.08
C LEU A 138 3.79 -11.82 3.91
N SER A 139 3.38 -10.58 3.65
CA SER A 139 4.07 -9.73 2.66
C SER A 139 5.56 -9.67 2.97
N ASN A 140 6.37 -9.66 1.91
CA ASN A 140 7.81 -9.48 2.01
C ASN A 140 8.20 -8.07 2.52
N THR A 141 7.27 -7.12 2.56
CA THR A 141 7.42 -5.80 3.18
C THR A 141 6.73 -5.76 4.55
N ARG A 142 7.18 -4.87 5.44
CA ARG A 142 6.47 -4.55 6.69
C ARG A 142 5.42 -3.45 6.47
N GLY A 143 4.43 -3.42 7.36
CA GLY A 143 3.24 -2.59 7.20
C GLY A 143 2.16 -3.26 6.33
N LYS A 144 1.05 -2.57 6.08
CA LYS A 144 -0.06 -3.11 5.29
C LYS A 144 0.33 -3.13 3.80
N SER A 145 0.38 -4.30 3.18
CA SER A 145 0.78 -4.46 1.78
C SER A 145 -0.12 -3.65 0.84
N ILE A 146 0.48 -2.87 -0.07
CA ILE A 146 -0.22 -2.35 -1.25
C ILE A 146 -0.14 -3.47 -2.28
N ASN A 147 -1.08 -4.41 -2.23
CA ASN A 147 -1.16 -5.45 -3.23
C ASN A 147 -1.92 -4.87 -4.43
N GLU A 148 -1.27 -4.70 -5.59
CA GLU A 148 -1.92 -4.13 -6.78
C GLU A 148 -3.18 -4.90 -7.19
N SER A 149 -3.23 -6.21 -6.88
CA SER A 149 -4.41 -7.05 -7.12
C SER A 149 -5.62 -6.70 -6.26
N ASP A 150 -5.45 -5.95 -5.17
CA ASP A 150 -6.54 -5.56 -4.28
C ASP A 150 -7.32 -4.35 -4.83
N TYR A 151 -6.71 -3.60 -5.74
CA TYR A 151 -7.29 -2.43 -6.40
C TYR A 151 -8.09 -2.85 -7.63
N VAL A 152 -9.14 -3.64 -7.37
CA VAL A 152 -10.12 -4.08 -8.37
C VAL A 152 -11.53 -3.91 -7.83
N TRP A 153 -12.47 -3.65 -8.74
CA TRP A 153 -13.90 -3.63 -8.47
C TRP A 153 -14.43 -5.04 -8.20
N ASP A 154 -15.38 -5.14 -7.28
CA ASP A 154 -16.01 -6.40 -6.91
C ASP A 154 -17.25 -6.68 -7.78
N MET A 155 -17.15 -7.66 -8.67
CA MET A 155 -18.26 -8.11 -9.52
C MET A 155 -19.49 -8.56 -8.74
N SER A 156 -19.32 -9.12 -7.54
CA SER A 156 -20.43 -9.56 -6.69
C SER A 156 -21.14 -8.40 -5.98
N ALA A 157 -20.51 -7.22 -5.96
CA ALA A 157 -20.95 -6.05 -5.22
C ALA A 157 -21.00 -4.83 -6.17
N CYS A 158 -21.74 -5.04 -7.26
CA CYS A 158 -21.85 -4.14 -8.40
C CYS A 158 -23.33 -3.91 -8.75
N GLY A 159 -23.71 -2.65 -8.96
CA GLY A 159 -25.08 -2.28 -9.30
C GLY A 159 -25.51 -2.77 -10.68
N SER A 160 -26.82 -2.94 -10.87
CA SER A 160 -27.36 -3.34 -12.16
C SER A 160 -26.89 -2.40 -13.27
N ASN A 161 -26.58 -2.96 -14.44
CA ASN A 161 -26.19 -2.22 -15.63
C ASN A 161 -24.81 -1.53 -15.55
N LEU A 162 -23.97 -1.86 -14.56
CA LEU A 162 -22.54 -1.58 -14.58
C LEU A 162 -21.78 -2.78 -15.15
N VAL A 163 -20.72 -2.52 -15.91
CA VAL A 163 -19.85 -3.55 -16.50
C VAL A 163 -18.43 -3.32 -16.01
N ILE A 164 -17.81 -4.37 -15.49
CA ILE A 164 -16.42 -4.36 -15.05
C ILE A 164 -15.55 -4.98 -16.15
N LYS A 165 -14.41 -4.36 -16.44
CA LYS A 165 -13.44 -4.75 -17.48
C LYS A 165 -12.00 -4.61 -16.95
N ASP A 166 -11.03 -5.00 -17.78
CA ASP A 166 -9.59 -4.82 -17.52
C ASP A 166 -9.18 -5.48 -16.20
N ASP A 167 -9.45 -6.79 -16.09
CA ASP A 167 -9.18 -7.61 -14.91
C ASP A 167 -9.72 -7.04 -13.59
N GLY A 168 -10.85 -6.33 -13.67
CA GLY A 168 -11.50 -5.74 -12.51
C GLY A 168 -11.15 -4.27 -12.27
N LYS A 169 -10.20 -3.68 -13.01
CA LYS A 169 -9.71 -2.32 -12.74
C LYS A 169 -10.66 -1.23 -13.24
N ILE A 170 -11.44 -1.50 -14.29
CA ILE A 170 -12.32 -0.51 -14.92
C ILE A 170 -13.78 -0.87 -14.68
N VAL A 171 -14.60 0.12 -14.33
CA VAL A 171 -16.05 0.03 -14.34
C VAL A 171 -16.62 1.07 -15.29
N LEU A 172 -17.59 0.68 -16.11
CA LEU A 172 -18.33 1.56 -17.01
C LEU A 172 -19.83 1.36 -16.85
N ALA A 173 -20.59 2.43 -17.05
CA ALA A 173 -22.03 2.35 -17.09
C ALA A 173 -22.52 1.84 -18.46
N GLY A 174 -23.36 0.80 -18.43
CA GLY A 174 -24.00 0.23 -19.61
C GLY A 174 -24.87 1.25 -20.36
N LYS A 175 -25.24 0.90 -21.59
CA LYS A 175 -26.02 1.78 -22.47
C LYS A 175 -27.33 2.24 -21.82
N ARG A 176 -27.79 3.44 -22.18
CA ARG A 176 -29.07 4.01 -21.74
C ARG A 176 -30.21 3.07 -22.11
N HIS A 177 -30.84 2.46 -21.11
CA HIS A 177 -32.15 1.82 -21.27
C HIS A 177 -33.25 2.81 -20.86
N TYR A 178 -34.27 2.97 -21.70
CA TYR A 178 -35.41 3.88 -21.49
C TYR A 178 -36.11 3.71 -20.13
N ARG A 179 -36.05 2.51 -19.53
CA ARG A 179 -36.66 2.18 -18.23
C ARG A 179 -35.85 2.64 -17.02
N HIS A 180 -34.56 2.95 -17.19
CA HIS A 180 -33.67 3.40 -16.13
C HIS A 180 -33.29 4.86 -16.35
N LYS A 181 -34.24 5.78 -16.04
CA LYS A 181 -33.96 7.23 -16.01
C LYS A 181 -32.69 7.50 -15.21
N HIS A 182 -31.60 7.84 -15.87
CA HIS A 182 -30.36 8.50 -15.42
C HIS A 182 -29.93 8.32 -13.94
N LYS A 183 -30.09 7.12 -13.37
CA LYS A 183 -29.75 6.85 -11.97
C LYS A 183 -28.31 6.37 -11.90
N HIS A 184 -27.54 6.97 -11.00
CA HIS A 184 -26.22 6.44 -10.67
C HIS A 184 -26.37 5.09 -9.98
N ARG A 185 -25.49 4.18 -10.35
CA ARG A 185 -25.32 2.86 -9.78
C ARG A 185 -23.94 2.82 -9.15
N SER A 186 -23.79 2.04 -8.10
CA SER A 186 -22.55 1.97 -7.35
C SER A 186 -21.87 0.63 -7.55
N VAL A 187 -20.55 0.63 -7.48
CA VAL A 187 -19.73 -0.57 -7.33
C VAL A 187 -18.75 -0.32 -6.20
N ARG A 188 -18.49 -1.34 -5.38
CA ARG A 188 -17.42 -1.28 -4.38
C ARG A 188 -16.15 -1.99 -4.87
N GLY A 189 -15.00 -1.60 -4.33
CA GLY A 189 -13.76 -2.34 -4.46
C GLY A 189 -13.78 -3.64 -3.64
N LYS A 190 -12.90 -4.58 -3.99
CA LYS A 190 -12.62 -5.78 -3.18
C LYS A 190 -11.82 -5.47 -1.92
N MET A 191 -10.99 -4.43 -1.96
CA MET A 191 -10.15 -4.01 -0.84
C MET A 191 -10.98 -3.67 0.41
N LEU A 192 -10.84 -4.48 1.46
CA LEU A 192 -11.42 -4.22 2.78
C LEU A 192 -10.54 -3.23 3.57
N LEU A 193 -11.12 -2.07 3.85
CA LEU A 193 -10.55 -1.01 4.67
C LEU A 193 -11.05 -1.19 6.09
N GLU A 194 -10.31 -1.96 6.88
CA GLU A 194 -10.59 -2.18 8.30
C GLU A 194 -9.33 -2.05 9.15
N ASN A 195 -9.52 -2.11 10.48
CA ASN A 195 -8.52 -1.92 11.52
C ASN A 195 -7.96 -0.49 11.55
N LYS A 196 -6.92 -0.30 12.36
CA LYS A 196 -6.11 0.91 12.37
C LYS A 196 -5.31 0.99 11.07
N GLY A 197 -4.94 2.21 10.67
CA GLY A 197 -4.20 2.44 9.43
C GLY A 197 -4.63 3.66 8.62
N ILE A 198 -3.79 4.00 7.64
CA ILE A 198 -4.03 5.05 6.64
C ILE A 198 -4.03 4.37 5.27
N PHE A 199 -5.05 4.67 4.47
CA PHE A 199 -5.31 4.06 3.17
C PHE A 199 -5.41 5.12 2.11
N GLU A 200 -4.75 4.88 0.98
CA GLU A 200 -4.77 5.75 -0.18
C GLU A 200 -4.94 4.92 -1.45
N TRP A 201 -5.77 5.43 -2.36
CA TRP A 201 -5.99 4.86 -3.68
C TRP A 201 -6.44 5.95 -4.62
N ASP A 202 -6.19 5.71 -5.91
CA ASP A 202 -6.61 6.63 -6.96
C ASP A 202 -7.81 6.05 -7.71
N VAL A 203 -8.71 6.95 -8.08
CA VAL A 203 -9.75 6.70 -9.06
C VAL A 203 -9.57 7.67 -10.21
N ILE A 204 -9.38 7.13 -11.42
CA ILE A 204 -9.30 7.91 -12.65
C ILE A 204 -10.69 7.96 -13.27
N ILE A 205 -11.17 9.15 -13.56
CA ILE A 205 -12.42 9.37 -14.31
C ILE A 205 -12.07 9.33 -15.79
N GLU A 206 -12.09 8.15 -16.40
CA GLU A 206 -11.74 7.97 -17.82
C GLU A 206 -12.81 8.60 -18.74
N GLU A 207 -14.07 8.55 -18.35
CA GLU A 207 -15.18 9.24 -19.01
C GLU A 207 -16.12 9.75 -17.93
N ASN A 208 -16.32 11.06 -17.85
CA ASN A 208 -17.19 11.64 -16.85
C ASN A 208 -18.65 11.39 -17.23
N CYS A 209 -19.50 11.40 -16.21
CA CYS A 209 -20.93 11.60 -16.42
C CYS A 209 -21.30 12.95 -15.82
N ASP A 210 -22.54 13.39 -15.99
CA ASP A 210 -23.02 14.62 -15.34
C ASP A 210 -22.66 14.72 -13.83
N SER A 211 -22.40 13.60 -13.12
CA SER A 211 -21.87 13.62 -11.75
C SER A 211 -21.22 12.29 -11.33
N ALA A 212 -19.92 12.07 -11.56
CA ALA A 212 -19.21 10.87 -11.07
C ALA A 212 -18.87 10.99 -9.58
N TRP A 213 -19.14 9.97 -8.77
CA TRP A 213 -18.95 10.03 -7.30
C TRP A 213 -17.89 9.02 -6.86
N VAL A 214 -16.95 9.46 -6.01
CA VAL A 214 -15.79 8.67 -5.56
C VAL A 214 -15.68 8.76 -4.03
N GLY A 215 -15.43 7.65 -3.34
CA GLY A 215 -15.16 7.68 -1.90
C GLY A 215 -15.22 6.31 -1.25
N VAL A 216 -15.88 6.22 -0.10
CA VAL A 216 -15.99 4.98 0.70
C VAL A 216 -17.44 4.59 0.99
N CYS A 217 -17.67 3.29 1.17
CA CYS A 217 -18.94 2.76 1.65
C CYS A 217 -18.79 1.66 2.70
N SER A 218 -19.83 1.46 3.51
CA SER A 218 -20.05 0.20 4.22
C SER A 218 -20.53 -0.86 3.24
N SER A 219 -20.28 -2.15 3.51
CA SER A 219 -20.92 -3.26 2.78
C SER A 219 -22.28 -3.63 3.38
N GLU A 220 -22.46 -3.42 4.68
CA GLU A 220 -23.69 -3.75 5.39
C GLU A 220 -24.81 -2.76 5.00
N ASN A 221 -25.95 -3.29 4.56
CA ASN A 221 -27.12 -2.51 4.12
C ASN A 221 -26.84 -1.50 2.98
N PHE A 222 -25.80 -1.73 2.18
CA PHE A 222 -25.50 -0.88 1.02
C PHE A 222 -26.22 -1.37 -0.23
N ASN A 223 -27.00 -0.48 -0.85
CA ASN A 223 -27.70 -0.78 -2.09
C ASN A 223 -26.88 -0.32 -3.30
N TYR A 224 -26.34 -1.27 -4.06
CA TYR A 224 -25.54 -1.00 -5.26
C TYR A 224 -26.36 -0.40 -6.41
N ASP A 225 -27.69 -0.53 -6.38
CA ASP A 225 -28.59 0.16 -7.29
C ASP A 225 -28.91 1.60 -6.90
N ARG A 226 -28.29 2.14 -5.84
CA ARG A 226 -28.37 3.55 -5.48
C ARG A 226 -27.00 4.19 -5.50
N SER A 227 -26.99 5.50 -5.72
CA SER A 227 -25.81 6.34 -5.57
C SER A 227 -25.33 6.36 -4.11
N ALA A 228 -24.05 6.13 -3.87
CA ALA A 228 -23.44 6.03 -2.54
C ALA A 228 -23.76 7.24 -1.64
N GLY A 229 -23.62 8.47 -2.13
CA GLY A 229 -23.93 9.68 -1.35
C GLY A 229 -25.42 9.93 -1.05
N LYS A 230 -26.36 9.11 -1.57
CA LYS A 230 -27.80 9.18 -1.23
C LYS A 230 -28.25 8.10 -0.25
N GLN A 231 -27.32 7.37 0.34
CA GLN A 231 -27.59 6.39 1.40
C GLN A 231 -26.65 6.63 2.58
N SER A 232 -27.08 6.26 3.78
CA SER A 232 -26.34 6.53 5.03
C SER A 232 -25.00 5.80 5.07
N THR A 233 -24.86 4.76 4.25
CA THR A 233 -23.74 3.84 4.14
C THR A 233 -22.68 4.29 3.12
N GLY A 234 -22.76 5.49 2.54
CA GLY A 234 -21.77 6.00 1.58
C GLY A 234 -21.31 7.43 1.85
N TRP A 235 -20.01 7.68 1.69
CA TRP A 235 -19.35 8.98 1.89
C TRP A 235 -18.48 9.27 0.68
N VAL A 236 -18.88 10.24 -0.15
CA VAL A 236 -18.29 10.43 -1.48
C VAL A 236 -18.10 11.91 -1.83
N LEU A 237 -17.09 12.16 -2.66
CA LEU A 237 -16.89 13.39 -3.42
C LEU A 237 -17.50 13.22 -4.81
N SER A 238 -18.32 14.17 -5.27
CA SER A 238 -18.83 14.23 -6.63
C SER A 238 -17.98 15.11 -7.54
N SER A 239 -18.01 14.84 -8.84
CA SER A 239 -17.36 15.66 -9.89
C SER A 239 -17.88 17.09 -9.98
N ASP A 240 -19.04 17.38 -9.39
CA ASP A 240 -19.54 18.74 -9.15
C ASP A 240 -18.87 19.46 -7.96
N GLY A 241 -17.79 18.88 -7.42
CA GLY A 241 -17.02 19.48 -6.33
C GLY A 241 -17.71 19.45 -4.97
N HIS A 242 -18.61 18.50 -4.71
CA HIS A 242 -19.37 18.41 -3.46
C HIS A 242 -19.09 17.11 -2.71
N CYS A 243 -18.91 17.20 -1.40
CA CYS A 243 -18.85 16.02 -0.54
C CYS A 243 -20.25 15.70 -0.02
N ARG A 244 -20.63 14.41 -0.04
CA ARG A 244 -21.96 13.95 0.32
C ARG A 244 -21.95 12.65 1.12
N ASN A 245 -22.74 12.65 2.20
CA ASN A 245 -23.28 11.46 2.87
C ASN A 245 -24.78 11.72 3.05
N TYR A 246 -25.67 10.71 3.07
CA TYR A 246 -27.14 10.86 3.04
C TYR A 246 -27.74 12.19 3.54
N ARG A 247 -27.43 12.59 4.78
CA ARG A 247 -27.94 13.81 5.44
C ARG A 247 -27.00 15.03 5.38
N VAL A 248 -25.75 14.83 4.96
CA VAL A 248 -24.69 15.83 4.96
C VAL A 248 -24.32 16.18 3.51
N LEU A 249 -24.54 17.42 3.11
CA LEU A 249 -24.08 17.98 1.85
C LEU A 249 -23.13 19.14 2.12
N ILE A 250 -21.89 18.99 1.68
CA ILE A 250 -20.87 20.04 1.74
C ILE A 250 -20.67 20.54 0.32
N LYS A 251 -21.16 21.75 0.07
CA LYS A 251 -21.02 22.40 -1.23
C LYS A 251 -19.62 22.99 -1.38
N ASN A 252 -19.14 23.08 -2.62
CA ASN A 252 -17.89 23.74 -3.00
C ASN A 252 -16.68 23.24 -2.20
N TYR A 253 -16.61 21.93 -1.94
CA TYR A 253 -15.46 21.32 -1.28
C TYR A 253 -14.21 21.41 -2.15
N CYS A 254 -14.38 21.21 -3.45
CA CYS A 254 -13.38 21.49 -4.48
C CYS A 254 -14.03 22.09 -5.73
N THR A 255 -13.20 22.45 -6.70
CA THR A 255 -13.62 22.86 -8.05
C THR A 255 -14.16 21.66 -8.81
N ASN A 256 -15.13 21.87 -9.69
CA ASN A 256 -15.66 20.82 -10.56
C ASN A 256 -14.54 20.19 -11.40
N PHE A 257 -14.71 18.90 -11.72
CA PHE A 257 -13.74 18.12 -12.47
C PHE A 257 -14.44 17.11 -13.39
N GLY A 258 -13.69 16.46 -14.28
CA GLY A 258 -14.25 15.60 -15.32
C GLY A 258 -13.24 14.61 -15.89
N ASP A 259 -13.31 14.37 -17.21
CA ASP A 259 -12.48 13.40 -17.92
C ASP A 259 -10.98 13.58 -17.63
N GLY A 260 -10.27 12.46 -17.47
CA GLY A 260 -8.84 12.43 -17.17
C GLY A 260 -8.49 12.79 -15.71
N THR A 261 -9.47 13.15 -14.88
CA THR A 261 -9.19 13.56 -13.49
C THR A 261 -8.79 12.37 -12.64
N ILE A 262 -7.71 12.54 -11.87
CA ILE A 262 -7.29 11.60 -10.83
C ILE A 262 -7.80 12.12 -9.49
N VAL A 263 -8.65 11.31 -8.85
CA VAL A 263 -9.13 11.55 -7.49
C VAL A 263 -8.45 10.55 -6.56
N THR A 264 -7.56 11.04 -5.71
CA THR A 264 -6.98 10.25 -4.61
C THR A 264 -7.89 10.35 -3.40
N VAL A 265 -8.27 9.20 -2.83
CA VAL A 265 -9.01 9.14 -1.57
C VAL A 265 -8.02 8.88 -0.43
N HIS A 266 -8.05 9.72 0.60
CA HIS A 266 -7.21 9.58 1.79
C HIS A 266 -8.08 9.21 2.99
N LEU A 267 -8.04 7.93 3.39
CA LEU A 267 -8.80 7.43 4.53
C LEU A 267 -7.87 7.15 5.71
N ASP A 268 -8.08 7.86 6.82
CA ASP A 268 -7.38 7.64 8.09
C ASP A 268 -8.36 6.93 9.05
N MET A 269 -8.20 5.62 9.19
CA MET A 269 -9.04 4.78 10.05
C MET A 269 -8.67 4.91 11.53
N ASN A 270 -7.48 5.43 11.84
CA ASN A 270 -7.08 5.74 13.23
C ASN A 270 -7.90 6.88 13.79
N ARG A 271 -8.07 7.93 12.98
CA ARG A 271 -8.82 9.14 13.36
C ARG A 271 -10.25 9.16 12.85
N ARG A 272 -10.66 8.15 12.07
CA ARG A 272 -11.96 8.10 11.36
C ARG A 272 -12.19 9.35 10.51
N THR A 273 -11.21 9.73 9.70
CA THR A 273 -11.30 10.91 8.82
C THR A 273 -11.06 10.55 7.37
N CYS A 274 -11.71 11.28 6.46
CA CYS A 274 -11.51 11.17 5.01
C CYS A 274 -11.12 12.54 4.43
N ALA A 275 -10.29 12.55 3.39
CA ALA A 275 -9.94 13.72 2.59
C ALA A 275 -9.71 13.30 1.13
N PHE A 276 -9.64 14.26 0.22
CA PHE A 276 -9.43 13.99 -1.19
C PHE A 276 -8.30 14.86 -1.76
N THR A 277 -7.58 14.31 -2.75
CA THR A 277 -6.73 15.07 -3.66
C THR A 277 -7.32 14.96 -5.06
N VAL A 278 -7.43 16.08 -5.78
CA VAL A 278 -7.95 16.12 -7.15
C VAL A 278 -6.87 16.73 -8.03
N ASN A 279 -6.35 15.97 -9.00
CA ASN A 279 -5.23 16.36 -9.86
C ASN A 279 -4.07 16.98 -9.07
N GLY A 280 -3.59 16.28 -8.04
CA GLY A 280 -2.46 16.72 -7.20
C GLY A 280 -2.79 17.81 -6.15
N LYS A 281 -3.95 18.49 -6.24
CA LYS A 281 -4.36 19.46 -5.22
C LYS A 281 -5.05 18.76 -4.05
N ARG A 282 -4.40 18.74 -2.89
CA ARG A 282 -4.96 18.17 -1.65
C ARG A 282 -5.97 19.13 -1.00
N TYR A 283 -7.11 18.61 -0.61
CA TYR A 283 -8.17 19.34 0.08
C TYR A 283 -8.25 18.97 1.56
N ARG A 284 -8.95 19.81 2.34
CA ARG A 284 -9.11 19.64 3.79
C ARG A 284 -9.78 18.31 4.14
N LYS A 285 -9.57 17.82 5.35
CA LYS A 285 -10.38 16.71 5.88
C LYS A 285 -11.87 17.08 5.90
N VAL A 286 -12.71 16.10 5.60
CA VAL A 286 -14.17 16.22 5.68
C VAL A 286 -14.60 15.97 7.12
N LEU A 287 -14.49 16.99 7.97
CA LEU A 287 -14.74 16.89 9.42
C LEU A 287 -16.21 16.62 9.75
N GLU A 288 -17.11 16.97 8.84
CA GLU A 288 -18.54 16.74 8.96
C GLU A 288 -18.92 15.25 8.85
N TRP A 289 -18.01 14.40 8.39
CA TRP A 289 -18.16 12.95 8.39
C TRP A 289 -17.59 12.35 9.68
N ASN A 290 -18.35 12.44 10.75
CA ASN A 290 -17.97 11.96 12.09
C ASN A 290 -18.48 10.54 12.43
N ASN A 291 -19.01 9.82 11.44
CA ASN A 291 -19.70 8.54 11.62
C ASN A 291 -19.15 7.43 10.71
N LEU A 292 -17.89 7.51 10.30
CA LEU A 292 -17.27 6.46 9.47
C LEU A 292 -17.19 5.13 10.25
N PRO A 293 -17.75 4.02 9.72
CA PRO A 293 -17.80 2.72 10.39
C PRO A 293 -16.43 2.05 10.47
N SER A 294 -16.36 0.95 11.23
CA SER A 294 -15.13 0.16 11.45
C SER A 294 -14.63 -0.55 10.19
N LYS A 295 -15.52 -0.87 9.26
CA LYS A 295 -15.25 -1.55 7.98
C LYS A 295 -15.77 -0.71 6.83
N LEU A 296 -14.89 -0.41 5.89
CA LEU A 296 -15.18 0.39 4.72
C LEU A 296 -14.59 -0.27 3.47
N TYR A 297 -15.06 0.17 2.31
CA TYR A 297 -14.56 -0.23 1.01
C TYR A 297 -14.46 0.99 0.10
N PRO A 298 -13.54 1.03 -0.87
CA PRO A 298 -13.60 1.97 -1.97
C PRO A 298 -14.95 1.85 -2.68
N VAL A 299 -15.52 2.97 -3.12
CA VAL A 299 -16.76 2.96 -3.88
C VAL A 299 -16.73 4.04 -4.95
N VAL A 300 -17.34 3.74 -6.09
CA VAL A 300 -17.74 4.75 -7.07
C VAL A 300 -19.22 4.65 -7.37
N SER A 301 -19.85 5.78 -7.69
CA SER A 301 -21.18 5.80 -8.29
C SER A 301 -21.16 6.55 -9.61
N ILE A 302 -21.60 5.88 -10.67
CA ILE A 302 -21.60 6.42 -12.03
C ILE A 302 -22.93 6.12 -12.73
N ARG A 303 -23.22 6.91 -13.76
CA ARG A 303 -24.32 6.68 -14.71
C ARG A 303 -23.78 6.83 -16.12
N HIS A 304 -24.50 6.32 -17.12
CA HIS A 304 -24.10 6.48 -18.52
C HIS A 304 -23.88 7.96 -18.86
N PRO A 305 -22.75 8.33 -19.50
CA PRO A 305 -21.73 7.45 -20.11
C PRO A 305 -20.53 7.10 -19.21
N GLY A 306 -20.59 7.43 -17.92
CA GLY A 306 -19.46 7.41 -16.99
C GLY A 306 -18.66 6.11 -16.95
N ARG A 307 -17.34 6.28 -16.76
CA ARG A 307 -16.33 5.23 -16.70
C ARG A 307 -15.21 5.62 -15.74
N CYS A 308 -14.87 4.72 -14.83
CA CYS A 308 -13.83 4.93 -13.82
C CYS A 308 -12.86 3.75 -13.74
N ARG A 309 -11.59 4.05 -13.48
CA ARG A 309 -10.55 3.07 -13.14
C ARG A 309 -10.16 3.23 -11.68
N ILE A 310 -9.90 2.13 -10.98
CA ILE A 310 -9.23 2.12 -9.68
C ILE A 310 -7.79 1.65 -9.83
N GLN A 311 -6.88 2.24 -9.07
CA GLN A 311 -5.47 1.85 -9.05
C GLN A 311 -4.84 2.15 -7.67
N PRO A 312 -3.71 1.50 -7.32
CA PRO A 312 -2.91 1.90 -6.17
C PRO A 312 -2.49 3.38 -6.30
N HIS A 313 -2.52 4.11 -5.19
CA HIS A 313 -1.91 5.44 -5.16
C HIS A 313 -0.39 5.28 -5.16
N LEU A 314 0.23 5.66 -6.28
CA LEU A 314 1.68 5.77 -6.39
C LEU A 314 2.01 7.24 -6.19
N SER A 315 2.69 7.60 -5.10
CA SER A 315 3.15 8.97 -4.93
C SER A 315 4.14 9.30 -6.05
N THR A 316 3.70 10.01 -7.08
CA THR A 316 4.59 10.56 -8.10
C THR A 316 5.32 11.75 -7.49
N ASN A 317 6.64 11.61 -7.37
CA ASN A 317 7.51 12.78 -7.28
C ASN A 317 7.54 13.40 -8.68
N ASP A 318 6.67 14.37 -8.93
CA ASP A 318 6.97 15.37 -9.94
C ASP A 318 8.01 16.32 -9.33
N ALA A 319 9.27 16.04 -9.61
CA ALA A 319 10.35 17.02 -9.51
C ALA A 319 11.17 16.91 -10.80
N PHE A 320 11.03 17.95 -11.61
CA PHE A 320 11.93 18.29 -12.71
C PHE A 320 13.39 18.32 -12.25
#